data_AF-A6HK37-F1
#
_entry.id   AF-A6HK37-F1
#
_cell.length_a   1.000
_cell.length_b   1.000
_cell.length_c   1.000
_cell.angle_alpha   90.00
_cell.angle_beta   90.00
_cell.angle_gamma   90.00
#
_symmetry.space_group_name_H-M   'P 1'
#
loop_
_entity.id
_entity.type
_entity.pdbx_description
1 polymer ?
#
loop_
_entity_poly.entity_id
_entity_poly.type
_entity_poly.pdbx_seq_one_letter_code
_entity_poly.pdbx_strand_id
1 'polypeptide(L)' 'MQELEDGSPRIGQILKQTYDKFDANMRSDDALLKNYGLLSCFKKDLHKAETYLRVMKCRRFAESSCAF' A
#
# COMPACT_ATOMS: atom_id res chain seq x y z
N MET A 1 -11.71 27.33 -6.72
CA MET A 1 -11.73 26.55 -5.47
C MET A 1 -11.32 27.50 -4.38
N GLN A 2 -12.19 27.70 -3.40
CA GLN A 2 -12.05 28.73 -2.37
C GLN A 2 -11.21 28.12 -1.24
N GLU A 3 -10.04 28.70 -1.00
CA GLU A 3 -9.14 28.25 0.05
C GLU A 3 -9.78 28.52 1.42
N LEU A 4 -9.98 27.46 2.20
CA LEU A 4 -10.37 27.55 3.61
C LEU A 4 -9.15 28.00 4.44
N GLU A 5 -8.74 29.25 4.26
CA GLU A 5 -7.72 29.93 5.08
C GLU A 5 -8.42 30.75 6.18
N ASP A 6 -9.18 30.10 7.06
CA ASP A 6 -9.66 30.74 8.31
C ASP A 6 -9.52 29.76 9.48
N GLY A 7 -8.29 29.29 9.70
CA GLY A 7 -7.89 28.60 10.91
C GLY A 7 -6.87 29.45 11.64
N SER A 8 -7.12 29.76 12.92
CA SER A 8 -6.18 30.46 13.81
C SER A 8 -4.73 30.00 13.55
N PRO A 9 -3.72 30.90 13.45
CA PRO A 9 -2.33 30.55 13.16
C PRO A 9 -1.76 29.45 14.06
N ARG A 10 -2.31 29.31 15.27
CA ARG A 10 -1.95 28.25 16.24
C ARG A 10 -2.46 26.88 15.81
N ILE A 11 -3.65 26.78 15.22
CA ILE A 11 -4.26 25.52 14.77
C ILE A 11 -3.49 24.96 13.57
N GLY A 12 -3.10 25.81 12.61
CA GLY A 12 -2.25 25.40 11.49
C GLY A 12 -0.88 24.85 11.94
N GLN A 13 -0.28 25.46 12.96
CA GLN A 13 0.98 24.98 13.55
C GLN A 13 0.83 23.64 14.29
N ILE A 14 -0.27 23.45 15.04
CA ILE A 14 -0.56 22.19 15.73
C ILE A 14 -0.78 21.06 14.72
N LEU A 15 -1.55 21.32 13.65
CA LEU A 15 -1.78 20.34 12.59
C LEU A 15 -0.47 19.94 11.90
N LYS A 16 0.37 20.92 11.57
CA LYS A 16 1.69 20.67 10.98
C LYS A 16 2.58 19.84 11.90
N GLN A 17 2.68 20.20 13.18
CA GLN A 17 3.46 19.45 14.16
C GLN A 17 2.97 18.00 14.32
N THR A 18 1.65 17.80 14.26
CA THR A 18 1.05 16.48 14.37
C THR A 18 1.39 15.64 13.14
N TYR A 19 1.27 16.22 11.95
CA TYR A 19 1.63 15.57 10.69
C TYR A 19 3.12 15.22 10.61
N ASP A 20 4.01 16.15 10.99
CA ASP A 20 5.46 15.92 11.02
C ASP A 20 5.84 14.78 11.97
N LYS A 21 5.12 14.63 13.10
CA LYS A 21 5.32 13.51 14.04
C LYS A 21 4.87 12.17 13.43
N PHE A 22 3.79 12.14 12.66
CA PHE A 22 3.37 10.95 11.93
C PHE A 22 4.38 10.56 10.83
N ASP A 23 4.89 11.54 10.07
CA ASP A 23 5.92 11.32 9.06
C ASP A 23 7.21 10.76 9.69
N ALA A 24 7.67 11.36 10.80
CA ALA A 24 8.84 10.89 11.54
C ALA A 24 8.65 9.46 12.09
N ASN A 25 7.45 9.11 12.56
CA ASN A 25 7.16 7.77 13.07
C ASN A 25 7.14 6.70 11.96
N MET A 26 6.81 7.08 10.71
CA MET A 26 6.94 6.21 9.54
C MET A 26 8.38 6.05 9.05
N ARG A 27 9.28 6.99 9.37
CA ARG A 27 10.70 6.95 9.00
C ARG A 27 11.57 6.11 9.94
N SER A 28 11.01 5.56 11.02
CA SER A 28 11.74 4.60 11.86
C SER A 28 12.04 3.33 11.05
N ASP A 29 13.27 2.82 11.14
CA ASP A 29 13.68 1.59 10.46
C ASP A 29 12.75 0.40 10.77
N ASP A 30 12.16 0.36 11.97
CA ASP A 30 11.17 -0.67 12.35
C ASP A 30 9.85 -0.53 11.58
N ALA A 31 9.35 0.69 11.42
CA ALA A 31 8.15 0.97 10.62
C ALA A 31 8.41 0.67 9.13
N LEU A 32 9.59 1.05 8.63
CA LEU A 32 10.04 0.76 7.28
C LEU A 32 10.10 -0.76 7.03
N LEU A 33 10.72 -1.52 7.93
CA LEU A 33 10.85 -2.97 7.83
C LEU A 33 9.49 -3.67 7.86
N LYS A 34 8.57 -3.22 8.73
CA LYS A 34 7.18 -3.72 8.77
C LYS A 34 6.45 -3.45 7.46
N ASN A 35 6.57 -2.24 6.91
CA ASN A 35 5.95 -1.88 5.63
C ASN A 35 6.52 -2.69 4.46
N TYR A 36 7.84 -2.84 4.37
CA TYR A 36 8.47 -3.71 3.36
C TYR A 36 8.11 -5.18 3.54
N GLY A 37 7.96 -5.66 4.78
CA GLY A 37 7.46 -6.99 5.10
C GLY A 37 6.06 -7.22 4.54
N LEU A 38 5.14 -6.28 4.79
CA LEU A 38 3.78 -6.33 4.25
C LEU A 38 3.77 -6.31 2.71
N LEU A 39 4.55 -5.43 2.08
CA LEU A 39 4.66 -5.37 0.63
C LEU A 39 5.24 -6.66 0.03
N SER A 40 6.20 -7.28 0.71
CA SER A 40 6.78 -8.57 0.32
C SER A 40 5.75 -9.70 0.40
N CYS A 41 4.95 -9.75 1.47
CA CYS A 41 3.83 -10.68 1.58
C CYS A 41 2.80 -10.44 0.48
N PHE A 42 2.39 -9.19 0.26
CA PHE A 42 1.44 -8.83 -0.79
C PHE A 42 1.92 -9.27 -2.17
N LYS A 43 3.21 -9.07 -2.49
CA LYS A 43 3.81 -9.55 -3.73
C LYS A 43 3.70 -11.07 -3.89
N LYS A 44 3.96 -11.84 -2.82
CA LYS A 44 3.86 -13.31 -2.83
C LYS A 44 2.41 -13.77 -3.02
N ASP A 45 1.48 -13.15 -2.29
CA ASP A 45 0.07 -13.51 -2.35
C ASP A 45 -0.55 -13.18 -3.70
N LEU A 46 -0.17 -12.03 -4.27
CA LEU A 46 -0.61 -11.64 -5.61
C LEU A 46 -0.07 -12.60 -6.68
N HIS A 47 1.21 -12.98 -6.59
CA HIS A 47 1.78 -13.97 -7.50
C HIS A 47 1.02 -15.31 -7.40
N LYS A 48 0.70 -15.76 -6.19
CA LYS A 48 -0.08 -16.98 -5.95
C LYS A 48 -1.50 -16.88 -6.54
N ALA A 49 -2.16 -15.74 -6.35
CA ALA A 49 -3.48 -15.48 -6.92
C ALA A 49 -3.44 -15.49 -8.46
N GLU A 50 -2.43 -14.87 -9.07
CA GLU A 50 -2.21 -14.92 -10.52
C GLU A 50 -2.06 -16.35 -11.02
N THR A 51 -1.21 -17.16 -10.36
CA THR A 51 -1.04 -18.58 -10.69
C THR A 51 -2.35 -19.35 -10.58
N TYR A 52 -3.12 -19.16 -9.51
CA TYR A 52 -4.41 -19.83 -9.34
C TYR A 52 -5.41 -19.44 -10.42
N LEU A 53 -5.49 -18.16 -10.78
CA LEU A 53 -6.34 -17.71 -11.87
C LEU A 53 -5.91 -18.31 -13.21
N ARG A 54 -4.61 -18.38 -13.48
CA ARG A 54 -4.06 -19.02 -14.68
C ARG A 54 -4.46 -20.51 -14.72
N VAL A 55 -4.20 -21.26 -13.65
CA VAL A 55 -4.59 -22.68 -13.55
C VAL A 55 -6.10 -22.86 -13.71
N MET A 56 -6.93 -22.02 -13.09
CA MET A 56 -8.37 -22.05 -13.24
C MET A 56 -8.78 -21.84 -14.69
N LYS A 57 -8.17 -20.88 -15.39
CA LYS A 57 -8.44 -20.64 -16.81
C LYS A 57 -8.08 -21.84 -17.69
N CYS A 58 -6.88 -22.37 -17.53
CA CYS A 58 -6.43 -23.56 -18.26
C CYS A 58 -7.33 -24.78 -18.03
N ARG A 59 -7.73 -25.02 -16.78
CA ARG A 59 -8.54 -26.19 -16.41
C ARG A 59 -10.02 -26.05 -16.77
N ARG A 60 -10.61 -24.86 -16.61
CA ARG A 60 -12.05 -24.63 -16.80
C ARG A 60 -12.42 -24.25 -18.22
N PHE A 61 -11.56 -23.51 -18.91
CA PHE A 61 -11.82 -23.03 -20.27
C PHE A 61 -10.98 -23.74 -21.34
N ALA A 62 -10.16 -24.73 -20.95
CA ALA A 62 -9.33 -25.52 -21.86
C ALA A 62 -8.47 -24.64 -22.81
N GLU A 63 -7.95 -23.51 -22.29
CA GLU A 63 -7.03 -22.65 -23.05
C GLU A 63 -5.80 -23.46 -23.47
N SER A 64 -5.54 -23.48 -24.78
CA SER A 64 -4.56 -24.39 -25.42
C SER A 64 -3.10 -23.96 -25.26
N SER A 65 -2.82 -22.79 -24.68
CA SER A 65 -1.48 -22.19 -24.59
C SER A 65 -0.94 -22.07 -23.16
N CYS A 66 -1.40 -22.92 -22.24
CA CYS A 66 -0.90 -22.89 -20.88
C CYS A 66 0.48 -23.54 -20.75
N ALA A 67 1.53 -22.72 -20.79
CA ALA A 67 2.88 -23.09 -20.34
C ALA A 67 2.98 -22.85 -18.83
N PHE A 68 3.41 -23.88 -18.09
CA PHE A 68 3.56 -23.88 -16.63
C PHE A 68 4.99 -23.56 -16.21
#